data_AF-A0A935J2C1-F1
#
_entry.id   AF-A0A935J2C1-F1
#
_cell.length_a   1.000
_cell.length_b   1.000
_cell.length_c   1.000
_cell.angle_alpha   90.00
_cell.angle_beta   90.00
_cell.angle_gamma   90.00
#
_symmetry.space_group_name_H-M   'P 1'
#
loop_
_entity.id
_entity.type
_entity.pdbx_description
1 polymer ?
#
loop_
_entity_poly.entity_id
_entity_poly.type
_entity_poly.pdbx_seq_one_letter_code
_entity_poly.pdbx_strand_id
1 'polypeptide(L)'
;MKIFYSEEHRKHYPPFEVFDGGKRVQYYENPDRMDRILAALKKTDWAELTEPKDFGLDPIIAVHDGDYVQFLASAWTEWLASDPQVAASPEQNAFLPATFALRRKTRIPSSLLGKAGYYIMDLSACIVEATYKATLASANCALSAASSSFSLHNSSFALCRPPGHHAGKDYAGGYCFINNASVAANWLSQKGRVALLDIDYHAGNGTQDIFYERNDVLTISIHGDPDFEYPHYIGFADETGAGAGLGFHRNFPLPKDTDDTGYLAALDEALTMIRNFSPQYLVLSTGMDTFDGDPLGTFHVTQNGFSEIGKRIFDLNLPTTIIMEGGYANEALGNNIVTLLERFK
;
A
#
# COMPACT_ATOMS: atom_id res chain seq x y z
N MET A 1 -2.71 15.30 15.55
CA MET A 1 -2.97 13.96 14.95
C MET A 1 -2.06 12.88 15.54
N LYS A 2 -2.60 11.68 15.80
CA LYS A 2 -1.82 10.48 16.16
C LYS A 2 -1.17 9.83 14.94
N ILE A 3 0.11 9.53 15.05
CA ILE A 3 0.92 8.90 14.01
C ILE A 3 1.44 7.56 14.55
N PHE A 4 1.06 6.45 13.92
CA PHE A 4 1.50 5.12 14.30
C PHE A 4 2.70 4.68 13.47
N TYR A 5 3.78 4.32 14.15
CA TYR A 5 5.05 3.97 13.53
C TYR A 5 5.75 2.88 14.35
N SER A 6 6.45 1.98 13.68
CA SER A 6 7.25 0.92 14.33
C SER A 6 8.65 0.86 13.74
N GLU A 7 9.67 0.90 14.60
CA GLU A 7 11.09 0.75 14.22
C GLU A 7 11.42 -0.59 13.52
N GLU A 8 10.55 -1.60 13.62
CA GLU A 8 10.75 -2.88 12.93
C GLU A 8 10.82 -2.73 11.40
N HIS A 9 10.23 -1.67 10.83
CA HIS A 9 10.28 -1.43 9.39
C HIS A 9 11.72 -1.40 8.86
N ARG A 10 12.67 -0.81 9.60
CA ARG A 10 14.05 -0.56 9.15
C ARG A 10 14.78 -1.83 8.77
N LYS A 11 14.40 -2.94 9.40
CA LYS A 11 15.07 -4.23 9.23
C LYS A 11 14.72 -4.87 7.88
N HIS A 12 13.55 -4.54 7.31
CA HIS A 12 13.28 -4.85 5.90
C HIS A 12 14.06 -3.88 5.02
N TYR A 13 15.23 -4.32 4.57
CA TYR A 13 16.08 -3.58 3.65
C TYR A 13 16.79 -4.54 2.68
N PRO A 14 16.09 -4.99 1.63
CA PRO A 14 16.69 -5.80 0.58
C PRO A 14 17.94 -5.14 -0.02
N PRO A 15 19.01 -5.91 -0.32
CA PRO A 15 20.25 -5.36 -0.86
C PRO A 15 20.12 -4.89 -2.31
N PHE A 16 19.10 -5.37 -3.03
CA PHE A 16 18.76 -4.99 -4.39
C PHE A 16 17.28 -5.31 -4.69
N GLU A 17 16.79 -4.80 -5.82
CA GLU A 17 15.62 -5.32 -6.54
C GLU A 17 15.98 -5.62 -7.99
N VAL A 18 15.09 -6.33 -8.68
CA VAL A 18 15.16 -6.51 -10.12
C VAL A 18 14.08 -5.66 -10.78
N PHE A 19 14.51 -4.58 -11.41
CA PHE A 19 13.65 -3.60 -12.07
C PHE A 19 13.54 -3.87 -13.59
N ASP A 20 12.91 -2.95 -14.32
CA ASP A 20 12.64 -3.03 -15.75
C ASP A 20 13.81 -3.56 -16.59
N GLY A 21 13.48 -4.56 -17.41
CA GLY A 21 14.44 -5.25 -18.26
C GLY A 21 15.37 -6.22 -17.52
N GLY A 22 15.06 -6.57 -16.27
CA GLY A 22 15.80 -7.57 -15.49
C GLY A 22 17.07 -7.02 -14.84
N LYS A 23 17.16 -5.70 -14.66
CA LYS A 23 18.35 -5.04 -14.11
C LYS A 23 18.32 -5.07 -12.59
N ARG A 24 19.44 -5.44 -11.97
CA ARG A 24 19.62 -5.27 -10.52
C ARG A 24 19.94 -3.81 -10.21
N VAL A 25 19.13 -3.20 -9.35
CA VAL A 25 19.31 -1.82 -8.90
C VAL A 25 19.20 -1.75 -7.38
N GLN A 26 19.55 -0.59 -6.81
CA GLN A 26 19.33 -0.33 -5.39
C GLN A 26 17.82 -0.32 -5.11
N TYR A 27 17.42 -0.94 -3.99
CA TYR A 27 16.03 -1.02 -3.59
C TYR A 27 15.43 0.37 -3.31
N TYR A 28 14.43 0.80 -4.09
CA TYR A 28 13.79 2.11 -3.96
C TYR A 28 12.99 2.24 -2.66
N GLU A 29 12.26 1.19 -2.26
CA GLU A 29 11.49 1.14 -1.01
C GLU A 29 12.44 0.96 0.20
N ASN A 30 13.21 1.98 0.54
CA ASN A 30 14.26 1.91 1.56
C ASN A 30 13.90 2.67 2.86
N PRO A 31 14.60 2.41 3.99
CA PRO A 31 14.29 3.03 5.28
C PRO A 31 14.40 4.56 5.33
N ASP A 32 15.21 5.20 4.46
CA ASP A 32 15.35 6.66 4.40
C ASP A 32 14.00 7.32 4.15
N ARG A 33 13.08 6.68 3.41
CA ARG A 33 11.72 7.19 3.20
C ARG A 33 11.04 7.57 4.51
N MET A 34 11.06 6.66 5.49
CA MET A 34 10.42 6.90 6.79
C MET A 34 11.22 7.91 7.61
N ASP A 35 12.55 7.92 7.51
CA ASP A 35 13.40 8.90 8.18
C ASP A 35 13.07 10.33 7.76
N ARG A 36 12.89 10.56 6.46
CA ARG A 36 12.52 11.87 5.91
C ARG A 36 11.14 12.31 6.39
N ILE A 37 10.17 11.40 6.41
CA ILE A 37 8.83 11.68 6.92
C ILE A 37 8.85 11.99 8.43
N LEU A 38 9.53 11.16 9.23
CA LEU A 38 9.66 11.39 10.68
C LEU A 38 10.38 12.69 10.99
N ALA A 39 11.44 13.03 10.26
CA ALA A 39 12.18 14.27 10.45
C ALA A 39 11.32 15.51 10.14
N ALA A 40 10.40 15.44 9.17
CA ALA A 40 9.45 16.50 8.87
C ALA A 40 8.35 16.57 9.95
N LEU A 41 7.74 15.45 10.32
CA LEU A 41 6.69 15.38 11.34
C LEU A 41 7.17 15.90 12.71
N LYS A 42 8.39 15.58 13.13
CA LYS A 42 9.00 16.06 14.39
C LYS A 42 9.17 17.58 14.46
N LYS A 43 9.08 18.29 13.34
CA LYS A 43 9.12 19.77 13.29
C LYS A 43 7.74 20.41 13.48
N THR A 44 6.67 19.61 13.46
CA THR A 44 5.30 20.07 13.71
C THR A 44 4.98 20.01 15.20
N ASP A 45 4.02 20.83 15.65
CA ASP A 45 3.52 20.85 17.03
C ASP A 45 2.31 19.93 17.24
N TRP A 46 1.77 19.34 16.17
CA TRP A 46 0.54 18.56 16.18
C TRP A 46 0.73 17.05 15.98
N ALA A 47 1.90 16.60 15.53
CA ALA A 47 2.17 15.17 15.30
C ALA A 47 2.51 14.45 16.62
N GLU A 48 1.72 13.44 16.98
CA GLU A 48 1.93 12.59 18.16
C GLU A 48 2.37 11.18 17.72
N LEU A 49 3.68 10.92 17.76
CA LEU A 49 4.23 9.60 17.44
C LEU A 49 3.85 8.57 18.51
N THR A 50 3.26 7.45 18.09
CA THR A 50 2.74 6.38 18.94
C THR A 50 3.18 5.02 18.39
N GLU A 51 3.63 4.12 19.26
CA GLU A 51 3.90 2.72 18.88
C GLU A 51 2.57 1.97 18.63
N PRO A 52 2.51 1.09 17.60
CA PRO A 52 1.32 0.31 17.34
C PRO A 52 1.08 -0.76 18.41
N LYS A 53 -0.17 -1.16 18.57
CA LYS A 53 -0.53 -2.37 19.31
C LYS A 53 -0.37 -3.59 18.41
N ASP A 54 -0.09 -4.74 19.01
CA ASP A 54 -0.16 -6.02 18.33
C ASP A 54 -1.61 -6.52 18.29
N PHE A 55 -2.13 -6.78 17.10
CA PHE A 55 -3.48 -7.30 16.88
C PHE A 55 -3.50 -8.80 16.53
N GLY A 56 -2.33 -9.46 16.52
CA GLY A 56 -2.21 -10.85 16.09
C GLY A 56 -2.50 -11.04 14.60
N LEU A 57 -2.67 -12.30 14.17
CA LEU A 57 -2.84 -12.63 12.76
C LEU A 57 -4.29 -12.59 12.28
N ASP A 58 -5.28 -12.69 13.19
CA ASP A 58 -6.70 -12.81 12.83
C ASP A 58 -7.18 -11.71 11.86
N PRO A 59 -6.85 -10.41 12.05
CA PRO A 59 -7.27 -9.37 11.11
C PRO A 59 -6.57 -9.46 9.74
N ILE A 60 -5.37 -10.04 9.70
CA ILE A 60 -4.57 -10.20 8.48
C ILE A 60 -5.15 -11.37 7.65
N ILE A 61 -5.36 -12.53 8.27
CA ILE A 61 -5.95 -13.71 7.60
C ILE A 61 -7.44 -13.55 7.29
N ALA A 62 -8.11 -12.52 7.83
CA ALA A 62 -9.46 -12.15 7.43
C ALA A 62 -9.51 -11.51 6.02
N VAL A 63 -8.36 -11.10 5.50
CA VAL A 63 -8.20 -10.45 4.19
C VAL A 63 -7.38 -11.34 3.26
N HIS A 64 -6.25 -11.83 3.78
CA HIS A 64 -5.29 -12.66 3.06
C HIS A 64 -5.57 -14.14 3.23
N ASP A 65 -5.23 -14.93 2.23
CA ASP A 65 -5.20 -16.38 2.31
C ASP A 65 -4.22 -16.87 3.39
N GLY A 66 -4.62 -17.87 4.17
CA GLY A 66 -3.83 -18.38 5.29
C GLY A 66 -2.55 -19.09 4.85
N ASP A 67 -2.58 -19.82 3.73
CA ASP A 67 -1.40 -20.50 3.19
C ASP A 67 -0.41 -19.49 2.59
N TYR A 68 -0.90 -18.38 2.02
CA TYR A 68 -0.07 -17.25 1.61
C TYR A 68 0.65 -16.61 2.81
N VAL A 69 -0.05 -16.31 3.91
CA VAL A 69 0.56 -15.74 5.12
C VAL A 69 1.58 -16.72 5.73
N GLN A 70 1.28 -18.02 5.73
CA GLN A 70 2.21 -19.05 6.19
C GLN A 70 3.46 -19.16 5.29
N PHE A 71 3.29 -18.97 3.97
CA PHE A 71 4.41 -18.88 3.04
C PHE A 71 5.32 -17.71 3.40
N LEU A 72 4.78 -16.50 3.60
CA LEU A 72 5.58 -15.33 4.01
C LEU A 72 6.36 -15.59 5.32
N ALA A 73 5.73 -16.27 6.28
CA ALA A 73 6.32 -16.58 7.58
C ALA A 73 7.53 -17.53 7.50
N SER A 74 7.59 -18.37 6.47
CA SER A 74 8.56 -19.47 6.36
C SER A 74 9.55 -19.32 5.21
N ALA A 75 9.21 -18.54 4.18
CA ALA A 75 9.92 -18.49 2.91
C ALA A 75 11.43 -18.23 3.06
N TRP A 76 11.83 -17.24 3.87
CA TRP A 76 13.24 -16.93 4.07
C TRP A 76 14.01 -18.06 4.74
N THR A 77 13.48 -18.60 5.84
CA THR A 77 14.12 -19.68 6.60
C THR A 77 14.22 -20.96 5.77
N GLU A 78 13.16 -21.31 5.04
CA GLU A 78 13.18 -22.45 4.12
C GLU A 78 14.19 -22.24 2.98
N TRP A 79 14.33 -21.01 2.48
CA TRP A 79 15.28 -20.69 1.42
C TRP A 79 16.74 -20.87 1.88
N LEU A 80 17.10 -20.29 3.04
CA LEU A 80 18.43 -20.45 3.63
C LEU A 80 18.77 -21.93 3.87
N ALA A 81 17.79 -22.72 4.32
CA ALA A 81 17.98 -24.15 4.53
C ALA A 81 18.19 -24.93 3.22
N SER A 82 17.68 -24.42 2.10
CA SER A 82 17.76 -25.07 0.78
C SER A 82 19.05 -24.76 0.00
N ASP A 83 19.75 -23.67 0.33
CA ASP A 83 20.94 -23.22 -0.39
C ASP A 83 22.07 -22.76 0.57
N PRO A 84 23.10 -23.61 0.79
CA PRO A 84 24.24 -23.26 1.65
C PRO A 84 25.05 -22.05 1.20
N GLN A 85 25.03 -21.68 -0.08
CA GLN A 85 25.75 -20.49 -0.57
C GLN A 85 25.04 -19.22 -0.13
N VAL A 86 23.71 -19.21 -0.25
CA VAL A 86 22.87 -18.10 0.25
C VAL A 86 22.99 -18.00 1.76
N ALA A 87 22.99 -19.13 2.48
CA ALA A 87 23.15 -19.16 3.93
C ALA A 87 24.51 -18.63 4.43
N ALA A 88 25.54 -18.62 3.58
CA ALA A 88 26.85 -18.09 3.91
C ALA A 88 26.95 -16.55 3.82
N SER A 89 26.04 -15.90 3.08
CA SER A 89 25.98 -14.44 2.94
C SER A 89 24.53 -13.91 2.85
N PRO A 90 23.68 -14.18 3.85
CA PRO A 90 22.26 -13.84 3.82
C PRO A 90 22.00 -12.33 3.57
N GLU A 91 22.88 -11.46 4.07
CA GLU A 91 22.78 -10.01 3.92
C GLU A 91 23.00 -9.50 2.48
N GLN A 92 23.59 -10.32 1.61
CA GLN A 92 23.84 -10.00 0.20
C GLN A 92 22.75 -10.56 -0.73
N ASN A 93 21.74 -11.20 -0.15
CA ASN A 93 20.75 -11.99 -0.89
C ASN A 93 19.32 -11.52 -0.60
N ALA A 94 18.45 -11.74 -1.58
CA ALA A 94 17.00 -11.58 -1.48
C ALA A 94 16.33 -12.77 -2.17
N PHE A 95 15.30 -13.33 -1.53
CA PHE A 95 14.52 -14.41 -2.09
C PHE A 95 13.50 -13.84 -3.08
N LEU A 96 13.55 -14.36 -4.31
CA LEU A 96 12.73 -13.93 -5.45
C LEU A 96 12.20 -15.16 -6.19
N PRO A 97 11.03 -15.07 -6.86
CA PRO A 97 10.53 -16.16 -7.68
C PRO A 97 11.40 -16.37 -8.93
N ALA A 98 11.55 -17.62 -9.35
CA ALA A 98 12.24 -17.98 -10.60
C ALA A 98 11.26 -18.25 -11.77
N THR A 99 10.00 -18.50 -11.45
CA THR A 99 8.92 -18.82 -12.39
C THR A 99 7.65 -18.15 -11.89
N PHE A 100 6.69 -17.86 -12.75
CA PHE A 100 5.39 -17.31 -12.37
C PHE A 100 4.26 -18.27 -12.74
N ALA A 101 3.24 -18.38 -11.90
CA ALA A 101 2.03 -19.12 -12.22
C ALA A 101 1.33 -18.47 -13.43
N LEU A 102 1.24 -19.21 -14.54
CA LEU A 102 0.53 -18.72 -15.73
C LEU A 102 -0.99 -18.68 -15.49
N ARG A 103 -1.68 -17.86 -16.29
CA ARG A 103 -3.13 -17.67 -16.24
C ARG A 103 -3.90 -18.99 -16.07
N ARG A 104 -4.90 -18.98 -15.17
CA ARG A 104 -5.88 -20.07 -14.92
C ARG A 104 -5.28 -21.35 -14.31
N LYS A 105 -4.18 -21.26 -13.55
CA LYS A 105 -3.60 -22.38 -12.80
C LYS A 105 -3.85 -22.22 -11.30
N THR A 106 -4.58 -23.17 -10.72
CA THR A 106 -5.00 -23.13 -9.31
C THR A 106 -4.23 -24.09 -8.40
N ARG A 107 -3.29 -24.87 -8.95
CA ARG A 107 -2.52 -25.84 -8.15
C ARG A 107 -1.29 -25.17 -7.55
N ILE A 108 -1.25 -25.11 -6.23
CA ILE A 108 -0.11 -24.61 -5.45
C ILE A 108 0.93 -25.75 -5.32
N PRO A 109 2.17 -25.56 -5.80
CA PRO A 109 3.23 -26.56 -5.64
C PRO A 109 3.66 -26.70 -4.18
N SER A 110 4.21 -27.86 -3.80
CA SER A 110 4.80 -28.05 -2.47
C SER A 110 6.22 -27.51 -2.33
N SER A 111 6.95 -27.36 -3.45
CA SER A 111 8.33 -26.85 -3.45
C SER A 111 8.36 -25.34 -3.19
N LEU A 112 9.37 -24.87 -2.45
CA LEU A 112 9.54 -23.46 -2.11
C LEU A 112 9.58 -22.55 -3.36
N LEU A 113 10.37 -22.90 -4.37
CA LEU A 113 10.45 -22.13 -5.63
C LEU A 113 9.11 -22.10 -6.39
N GLY A 114 8.35 -23.20 -6.33
CA GLY A 114 7.03 -23.26 -6.95
C GLY A 114 6.00 -22.42 -6.21
N LYS A 115 6.05 -22.39 -4.86
CA LYS A 115 5.24 -21.49 -4.03
C LYS A 115 5.60 -20.04 -4.27
N ALA A 116 6.88 -19.69 -4.34
CA ALA A 116 7.32 -18.33 -4.63
C ALA A 116 6.74 -17.83 -5.95
N GLY A 117 6.75 -18.67 -6.99
CA GLY A 117 6.13 -18.33 -8.27
C GLY A 117 4.61 -18.24 -8.28
N TYR A 118 3.94 -18.77 -7.26
CA TYR A 118 2.50 -18.66 -7.08
C TYR A 118 2.14 -17.41 -6.26
N TYR A 119 2.89 -17.16 -5.18
CA TYR A 119 2.61 -16.14 -4.17
C TYR A 119 3.34 -14.81 -4.36
N ILE A 120 4.16 -14.64 -5.39
CA ILE A 120 4.87 -13.39 -5.70
C ILE A 120 4.67 -13.09 -7.18
N MET A 121 4.05 -11.96 -7.49
CA MET A 121 3.62 -11.63 -8.85
C MET A 121 4.69 -10.95 -9.71
N ASP A 122 5.75 -10.45 -9.08
CA ASP A 122 6.85 -9.73 -9.75
C ASP A 122 8.21 -10.01 -9.10
N LEU A 123 9.22 -9.21 -9.44
CA LEU A 123 10.58 -9.29 -8.92
C LEU A 123 10.98 -8.10 -8.02
N SER A 124 10.02 -7.24 -7.66
CA SER A 124 10.25 -6.09 -6.77
C SER A 124 9.88 -6.43 -5.33
N ALA A 125 8.99 -7.40 -5.08
CA ALA A 125 8.68 -7.92 -3.75
C ALA A 125 9.76 -8.88 -3.19
N CYS A 126 10.95 -8.32 -2.90
CA CYS A 126 12.10 -9.05 -2.36
C CYS A 126 11.88 -9.53 -0.91
N ILE A 127 11.95 -10.85 -0.66
CA ILE A 127 11.88 -11.40 0.70
C ILE A 127 13.30 -11.49 1.30
N VAL A 128 13.48 -10.87 2.47
CA VAL A 128 14.67 -10.95 3.31
C VAL A 128 14.29 -11.38 4.73
N GLU A 129 15.27 -11.64 5.59
CA GLU A 129 15.07 -12.15 6.96
C GLU A 129 13.99 -11.42 7.75
N ALA A 130 14.00 -10.09 7.68
CA ALA A 130 13.08 -9.26 8.46
C ALA A 130 11.74 -8.97 7.77
N THR A 131 11.54 -9.40 6.52
CA THR A 131 10.35 -9.04 5.73
C THR A 131 9.06 -9.39 6.47
N TYR A 132 8.95 -10.64 6.97
CA TYR A 132 7.73 -11.08 7.66
C TYR A 132 7.43 -10.23 8.90
N LYS A 133 8.44 -10.00 9.75
CA LYS A 133 8.25 -9.21 10.97
C LYS A 133 7.92 -7.74 10.67
N ALA A 134 8.59 -7.14 9.69
CA ALA A 134 8.34 -5.76 9.28
C ALA A 134 6.95 -5.58 8.69
N THR A 135 6.46 -6.52 7.87
CA THR A 135 5.12 -6.42 7.28
C THR A 135 4.01 -6.59 8.33
N LEU A 136 4.19 -7.47 9.33
CA LEU A 136 3.26 -7.56 10.47
C LEU A 136 3.23 -6.26 11.28
N ALA A 137 4.39 -5.64 11.53
CA ALA A 137 4.46 -4.35 12.21
C ALA A 137 3.78 -3.23 11.41
N SER A 138 3.94 -3.23 10.08
CA SER A 138 3.26 -2.29 9.17
C SER A 138 1.73 -2.45 9.24
N ALA A 139 1.22 -3.69 9.20
CA ALA A 139 -0.21 -3.95 9.35
C ALA A 139 -0.74 -3.53 10.74
N ASN A 140 0.06 -3.73 11.79
CA ASN A 140 -0.28 -3.29 13.15
C ASN A 140 -0.34 -1.75 13.27
N CYS A 141 0.48 -0.99 12.53
CA CYS A 141 0.33 0.46 12.41
C CYS A 141 -1.04 0.83 11.80
N ALA A 142 -1.43 0.17 10.70
CA ALA A 142 -2.71 0.41 10.04
C ALA A 142 -3.91 0.08 10.95
N LEU A 143 -3.87 -1.05 11.65
CA LEU A 143 -4.92 -1.44 12.62
C LEU A 143 -4.97 -0.51 13.83
N SER A 144 -3.82 -0.05 14.32
CA SER A 144 -3.76 0.91 15.43
C SER A 144 -4.39 2.24 15.03
N ALA A 145 -4.08 2.73 13.82
CA ALA A 145 -4.68 3.92 13.24
C ALA A 145 -6.21 3.75 13.10
N ALA A 146 -6.66 2.68 12.46
CA ALA A 146 -8.08 2.34 12.33
C ALA A 146 -8.80 2.25 13.68
N SER A 147 -8.16 1.69 14.70
CA SER A 147 -8.71 1.58 16.05
C SER A 147 -8.76 2.90 16.82
N SER A 148 -8.08 3.93 16.33
CA SER A 148 -8.09 5.28 16.92
C SER A 148 -9.05 6.25 16.21
N SER A 149 -9.44 5.95 14.97
CA SER A 149 -10.24 6.81 14.10
C SER A 149 -11.74 6.54 14.14
N PHE A 150 -12.35 6.81 15.29
CA PHE A 150 -13.79 6.58 15.51
C PHE A 150 -14.67 7.82 15.53
N SER A 151 -14.10 9.02 15.51
CA SER A 151 -14.85 10.28 15.48
C SER A 151 -14.30 11.22 14.40
N LEU A 152 -15.13 12.16 13.97
CA LEU A 152 -14.84 13.13 12.89
C LEU A 152 -13.55 13.94 13.12
N HIS A 153 -13.13 14.11 14.38
CA HIS A 153 -11.94 14.87 14.75
C HIS A 153 -10.75 13.99 15.15
N ASN A 154 -10.83 12.68 14.91
CA ASN A 154 -9.81 11.70 15.30
C ASN A 154 -9.22 10.98 14.09
N SER A 155 -8.93 11.71 12.99
CA SER A 155 -8.12 11.13 11.92
C SER A 155 -6.74 10.74 12.46
N SER A 156 -6.18 9.67 11.90
CA SER A 156 -4.89 9.14 12.31
C SER A 156 -4.08 8.71 11.09
N PHE A 157 -2.77 8.67 11.24
CA PHE A 157 -1.86 8.29 10.18
C PHE A 157 -1.05 7.06 10.60
N ALA A 158 -1.09 6.01 9.79
CA ALA A 158 -0.20 4.87 9.90
C ALA A 158 0.98 5.08 8.95
N LEU A 159 2.16 5.29 9.51
CA LEU A 159 3.42 5.40 8.78
C LEU A 159 3.93 3.99 8.45
N CYS A 160 3.17 3.30 7.59
CA CYS A 160 3.39 1.93 7.15
C CYS A 160 4.64 1.81 6.27
N ARG A 161 5.46 0.79 6.57
CA ARG A 161 6.55 0.31 5.72
C ARG A 161 6.89 -1.14 6.09
N PRO A 162 6.95 -2.10 5.14
CA PRO A 162 6.68 -1.95 3.71
C PRO A 162 5.23 -1.51 3.39
N PRO A 163 4.97 -0.97 2.18
CA PRO A 163 3.63 -0.59 1.71
C PRO A 163 2.74 -1.82 1.52
N GLY A 164 1.48 -1.62 1.11
CA GLY A 164 0.48 -2.68 1.11
C GLY A 164 -0.40 -2.82 -0.14
N HIS A 165 -0.72 -1.76 -0.86
CA HIS A 165 -1.83 -1.78 -1.83
C HIS A 165 -1.68 -2.76 -3.02
N HIS A 166 -0.46 -3.23 -3.32
CA HIS A 166 -0.21 -4.24 -4.35
C HIS A 166 -0.30 -5.69 -3.85
N ALA A 167 -0.35 -5.93 -2.54
CA ALA A 167 -0.56 -7.27 -1.99
C ALA A 167 -2.04 -7.66 -2.16
N GLY A 168 -2.31 -8.66 -2.99
CA GLY A 168 -3.66 -9.21 -3.19
C GLY A 168 -4.02 -10.23 -2.12
N LYS A 169 -5.10 -10.97 -2.33
CA LYS A 169 -5.57 -12.00 -1.41
C LYS A 169 -4.53 -13.08 -1.16
N ASP A 170 -3.82 -13.50 -2.21
CA ASP A 170 -2.86 -14.61 -2.18
C ASP A 170 -1.59 -14.30 -2.96
N TYR A 171 -1.13 -13.04 -2.98
CA TYR A 171 0.15 -12.71 -3.60
C TYR A 171 0.78 -11.42 -3.08
N ALA A 172 2.11 -11.40 -3.06
CA ALA A 172 2.95 -10.21 -2.89
C ALA A 172 3.30 -9.58 -4.25
N GLY A 173 3.60 -8.30 -4.27
CA GLY A 173 4.03 -7.56 -5.47
C GLY A 173 4.29 -6.08 -5.16
N GLY A 174 5.06 -5.38 -5.99
CA GLY A 174 5.26 -3.93 -5.88
C GLY A 174 5.73 -3.49 -4.49
N TYR A 175 6.73 -4.18 -3.94
CA TYR A 175 7.22 -3.99 -2.56
C TYR A 175 6.24 -4.39 -1.43
N CYS A 176 5.02 -4.81 -1.75
CA CYS A 176 3.94 -5.08 -0.80
C CYS A 176 3.84 -6.58 -0.49
N PHE A 177 3.63 -6.91 0.80
CA PHE A 177 3.46 -8.29 1.29
C PHE A 177 2.18 -8.50 2.10
N ILE A 178 1.70 -7.47 2.81
CA ILE A 178 0.40 -7.47 3.46
C ILE A 178 -0.26 -6.15 3.10
N ASN A 179 -1.51 -6.24 2.66
CA ASN A 179 -2.29 -5.07 2.30
C ASN A 179 -2.79 -4.32 3.54
N ASN A 180 -1.97 -3.37 4.01
CA ASN A 180 -2.20 -2.57 5.21
C ASN A 180 -3.57 -1.86 5.16
N ALA A 181 -3.89 -1.24 4.02
CA ALA A 181 -5.15 -0.52 3.83
C ALA A 181 -6.36 -1.44 3.81
N SER A 182 -6.26 -2.60 3.15
CA SER A 182 -7.34 -3.57 3.13
C SER A 182 -7.58 -4.22 4.50
N VAL A 183 -6.53 -4.48 5.27
CA VAL A 183 -6.64 -4.95 6.66
C VAL A 183 -7.37 -3.93 7.53
N ALA A 184 -7.00 -2.64 7.43
CA ALA A 184 -7.70 -1.57 8.13
C ALA A 184 -9.17 -1.42 7.69
N ALA A 185 -9.43 -1.41 6.38
CA ALA A 185 -10.78 -1.26 5.83
C ALA A 185 -11.68 -2.44 6.20
N ASN A 186 -11.18 -3.67 6.12
CA ASN A 186 -11.92 -4.86 6.55
C ASN A 186 -12.25 -4.83 8.04
N TRP A 187 -11.32 -4.35 8.88
CA TRP A 187 -11.56 -4.20 10.32
C TRP A 187 -12.62 -3.14 10.64
N LEU A 188 -12.64 -2.04 9.89
CA LEU A 188 -13.65 -0.98 10.00
C LEU A 188 -14.99 -1.38 9.41
N SER A 189 -15.03 -2.22 8.36
CA SER A 189 -16.27 -2.64 7.70
C SER A 189 -17.20 -3.43 8.64
N GLN A 190 -16.63 -4.09 9.65
CA GLN A 190 -17.38 -4.73 10.74
C GLN A 190 -18.13 -3.75 11.65
N LYS A 191 -17.86 -2.44 11.54
CA LYS A 191 -18.41 -1.38 12.40
C LYS A 191 -19.27 -0.39 11.64
N GLY A 192 -19.12 -0.34 10.31
CA GLY A 192 -19.87 0.58 9.46
C GLY A 192 -19.35 0.57 8.03
N ARG A 193 -20.08 1.23 7.13
CA ARG A 193 -19.67 1.29 5.71
C ARG A 193 -18.33 2.03 5.56
N VAL A 194 -17.44 1.50 4.72
CA VAL A 194 -16.10 2.06 4.50
C VAL A 194 -15.93 2.44 3.04
N ALA A 195 -15.38 3.63 2.78
CA ALA A 195 -14.75 3.92 1.50
C ALA A 195 -13.23 3.79 1.68
N LEU A 196 -12.57 3.15 0.72
CA LEU A 196 -11.11 3.11 0.61
C LEU A 196 -10.75 3.87 -0.67
N LEU A 197 -10.10 5.02 -0.49
CA LEU A 197 -9.56 5.83 -1.58
C LEU A 197 -8.05 5.62 -1.66
N ASP A 198 -7.56 5.25 -2.83
CA ASP A 198 -6.14 5.14 -3.12
C ASP A 198 -5.70 6.29 -4.02
N ILE A 199 -4.75 7.09 -3.52
CA ILE A 199 -4.17 8.25 -4.20
C ILE A 199 -2.70 8.03 -4.58
N ASP A 200 -2.17 6.82 -4.37
CA ASP A 200 -0.85 6.42 -4.90
C ASP A 200 -0.85 6.48 -6.43
N TYR A 201 0.32 6.77 -7.02
CA TYR A 201 0.45 6.85 -8.47
C TYR A 201 0.10 5.54 -9.18
N HIS A 202 0.35 4.40 -8.54
CA HIS A 202 0.09 3.08 -9.13
C HIS A 202 -1.29 2.56 -8.75
N ALA A 203 -1.89 1.76 -9.62
CA ALA A 203 -3.16 1.12 -9.32
C ALA A 203 -3.01 0.17 -8.12
N GLY A 204 -3.84 0.36 -7.09
CA GLY A 204 -3.93 -0.51 -5.91
C GLY A 204 -4.55 -1.88 -6.22
N ASN A 205 -3.90 -2.66 -7.08
CA ASN A 205 -4.43 -3.91 -7.62
C ASN A 205 -4.68 -5.00 -6.58
N GLY A 206 -3.89 -5.05 -5.52
CA GLY A 206 -4.12 -5.96 -4.41
C GLY A 206 -5.39 -5.58 -3.64
N THR A 207 -5.59 -4.29 -3.42
CA THR A 207 -6.83 -3.77 -2.81
C THR A 207 -8.04 -4.07 -3.68
N GLN A 208 -7.91 -3.87 -5.00
CA GLN A 208 -8.94 -4.25 -5.96
C GLN A 208 -9.28 -5.73 -5.87
N ASP A 209 -8.27 -6.62 -5.90
CA ASP A 209 -8.46 -8.07 -5.80
C ASP A 209 -9.21 -8.50 -4.53
N ILE A 210 -8.81 -7.97 -3.37
CA ILE A 210 -9.39 -8.32 -2.07
C ILE A 210 -10.89 -7.98 -1.96
N PHE A 211 -11.30 -6.84 -2.52
CA PHE A 211 -12.66 -6.32 -2.39
C PHE A 211 -13.52 -6.48 -3.65
N TYR A 212 -13.01 -7.07 -4.74
CA TYR A 212 -13.66 -7.05 -6.05
C TYR A 212 -15.09 -7.61 -6.05
N GLU A 213 -15.35 -8.62 -5.23
CA GLU A 213 -16.67 -9.26 -5.10
C GLU A 213 -17.48 -8.79 -3.87
N ARG A 214 -17.00 -7.76 -3.17
CA ARG A 214 -17.56 -7.27 -1.90
C ARG A 214 -18.27 -5.93 -2.08
N ASN A 215 -19.30 -5.70 -1.26
CA ASN A 215 -20.09 -4.46 -1.25
C ASN A 215 -20.15 -3.76 0.11
N ASP A 216 -19.40 -4.25 1.09
CA ASP A 216 -19.25 -3.63 2.40
C ASP A 216 -18.16 -2.53 2.41
N VAL A 217 -17.29 -2.53 1.39
CA VAL A 217 -16.25 -1.51 1.17
C VAL A 217 -16.33 -1.01 -0.26
N LEU A 218 -16.48 0.31 -0.45
CA LEU A 218 -16.29 0.96 -1.75
C LEU A 218 -14.81 1.21 -1.95
N THR A 219 -14.24 0.69 -3.04
CA THR A 219 -12.82 0.92 -3.39
C THR A 219 -12.73 1.86 -4.59
N ILE A 220 -11.86 2.87 -4.49
CA ILE A 220 -11.58 3.83 -5.57
C ILE A 220 -10.08 4.02 -5.67
N SER A 221 -9.52 3.99 -6.87
CA SER A 221 -8.09 4.27 -7.11
C SER A 221 -7.92 5.26 -8.26
N ILE A 222 -7.04 6.26 -8.07
CA ILE A 222 -6.65 7.25 -9.07
C ILE A 222 -5.17 7.05 -9.36
N HIS A 223 -4.82 6.68 -10.59
CA HIS A 223 -3.47 6.18 -10.91
C HIS A 223 -3.08 6.43 -12.37
N GLY A 224 -1.81 6.23 -12.70
CA GLY A 224 -1.33 6.17 -14.08
C GLY A 224 -1.99 5.04 -14.86
N ASP A 225 -2.32 5.28 -16.13
CA ASP A 225 -2.96 4.28 -16.98
C ASP A 225 -2.11 2.99 -17.06
N PRO A 226 -2.68 1.82 -16.68
CA PRO A 226 -1.94 0.56 -16.71
C PRO A 226 -1.45 0.17 -18.11
N ASP A 227 -1.98 0.74 -19.20
CA ASP A 227 -1.44 0.49 -20.55
C ASP A 227 0.06 0.86 -20.67
N PHE A 228 0.57 1.78 -19.85
CA PHE A 228 1.99 2.12 -19.82
C PHE A 228 2.64 2.00 -18.45
N GLU A 229 1.88 1.78 -17.38
CA GLU A 229 2.37 1.85 -16.01
C GLU A 229 2.12 0.56 -15.22
N TYR A 230 2.99 0.29 -14.24
CA TYR A 230 2.78 -0.80 -13.29
C TYR A 230 1.43 -0.60 -12.57
N PRO A 231 0.58 -1.64 -12.44
CA PRO A 231 0.85 -3.07 -12.61
C PRO A 231 0.49 -3.66 -13.99
N HIS A 232 0.25 -2.85 -15.02
CA HIS A 232 0.07 -3.22 -16.43
C HIS A 232 -1.18 -4.00 -16.85
N TYR A 233 -1.78 -4.80 -15.97
CA TYR A 233 -2.83 -5.76 -16.34
C TYR A 233 -4.12 -5.61 -15.53
N ILE A 234 -4.20 -4.57 -14.70
CA ILE A 234 -5.29 -4.29 -13.78
C ILE A 234 -5.22 -2.80 -13.40
N GLY A 235 -6.37 -2.18 -13.14
CA GLY A 235 -6.50 -0.72 -13.02
C GLY A 235 -7.29 -0.09 -14.16
N PHE A 236 -7.85 -0.87 -15.09
CA PHE A 236 -8.60 -0.32 -16.21
C PHE A 236 -9.98 0.21 -15.76
N ALA A 237 -10.48 1.24 -16.44
CA ALA A 237 -11.72 1.94 -16.05
C ALA A 237 -13.01 1.09 -16.19
N ASP A 238 -12.97 0.02 -17.00
CA ASP A 238 -14.09 -0.91 -17.20
C ASP A 238 -14.18 -1.99 -16.10
N GLU A 239 -13.15 -2.10 -15.26
CA GLU A 239 -13.14 -2.94 -14.08
C GLU A 239 -13.97 -2.26 -12.98
N THR A 240 -15.15 -2.80 -12.70
CA THR A 240 -16.14 -2.15 -11.80
C THR A 240 -16.65 -3.05 -10.69
N GLY A 241 -15.92 -4.14 -10.41
CA GLY A 241 -16.29 -5.18 -9.45
C GLY A 241 -17.08 -6.32 -10.10
N ALA A 242 -17.30 -7.39 -9.33
CA ALA A 242 -18.01 -8.58 -9.77
C ALA A 242 -18.97 -9.08 -8.68
N GLY A 243 -19.91 -9.95 -9.07
CA GLY A 243 -20.84 -10.55 -8.12
C GLY A 243 -21.57 -9.51 -7.26
N ALA A 244 -21.48 -9.63 -5.94
CA ALA A 244 -22.09 -8.68 -5.01
C ALA A 244 -21.42 -7.30 -5.03
N GLY A 245 -20.13 -7.22 -5.40
CA GLY A 245 -19.33 -6.00 -5.46
C GLY A 245 -19.44 -5.22 -6.78
N LEU A 246 -20.27 -5.65 -7.73
CA LEU A 246 -20.51 -4.89 -8.96
C LEU A 246 -21.01 -3.47 -8.63
N GLY A 247 -20.27 -2.46 -9.07
CA GLY A 247 -20.50 -1.04 -8.77
C GLY A 247 -19.85 -0.52 -7.49
N PHE A 248 -19.10 -1.36 -6.75
CA PHE A 248 -18.39 -1.01 -5.51
C PHE A 248 -16.86 -0.93 -5.71
N HIS A 249 -16.42 -0.90 -6.96
CA HIS A 249 -15.04 -0.65 -7.33
C HIS A 249 -14.99 0.36 -8.49
N ARG A 250 -14.03 1.29 -8.45
CA ARG A 250 -13.84 2.28 -9.51
C ARG A 250 -12.37 2.64 -9.68
N ASN A 251 -11.89 2.50 -10.91
CA ASN A 251 -10.58 3.00 -11.34
C ASN A 251 -10.71 4.32 -12.11
N PHE A 252 -9.76 5.22 -11.87
CA PHE A 252 -9.53 6.45 -12.63
C PHE A 252 -8.11 6.41 -13.19
N PRO A 253 -7.87 5.65 -14.27
CA PRO A 253 -6.59 5.68 -14.98
C PRO A 253 -6.41 7.04 -15.69
N LEU A 254 -5.27 7.69 -15.46
CA LEU A 254 -4.94 9.00 -16.01
C LEU A 254 -3.73 8.90 -16.94
N PRO A 255 -3.65 9.76 -17.98
CA PRO A 255 -2.53 9.75 -18.91
C PRO A 255 -1.24 10.24 -18.25
N LYS A 256 -0.10 9.97 -18.91
CA LYS A 256 1.20 10.54 -18.56
C LYS A 256 1.14 12.06 -18.44
N ASP A 257 2.03 12.61 -17.63
CA ASP A 257 2.23 14.05 -17.46
C ASP A 257 0.98 14.76 -16.90
N THR A 258 0.10 14.03 -16.20
CA THR A 258 -1.06 14.61 -15.52
C THR A 258 -0.59 15.59 -14.44
N ASP A 259 -1.09 16.82 -14.50
CA ASP A 259 -0.78 17.89 -13.56
C ASP A 259 -1.83 18.01 -12.44
N ASP A 260 -1.65 19.02 -11.57
CA ASP A 260 -2.61 19.35 -10.50
C ASP A 260 -4.06 19.46 -11.02
N THR A 261 -4.27 20.06 -12.21
CA THR A 261 -5.63 20.28 -12.73
C THR A 261 -6.29 18.97 -13.09
N GLY A 262 -5.58 18.12 -13.84
CA GLY A 262 -6.09 16.80 -14.24
C GLY A 262 -6.33 15.88 -13.05
N TYR A 263 -5.37 15.84 -12.11
CA TYR A 263 -5.48 15.01 -10.92
C TYR A 263 -6.65 15.45 -10.03
N LEU A 264 -6.78 16.75 -9.76
CA LEU A 264 -7.85 17.27 -8.91
C LEU A 264 -9.24 17.10 -9.53
N ALA A 265 -9.36 17.06 -10.86
CA ALA A 265 -10.62 16.75 -11.53
C ALA A 265 -11.05 15.30 -11.28
N ALA A 266 -10.13 14.33 -11.42
CA ALA A 266 -10.39 12.93 -11.10
C ALA A 266 -10.73 12.73 -9.62
N LEU A 267 -10.00 13.45 -8.72
CA LEU A 267 -10.29 13.45 -7.30
C LEU A 267 -11.72 13.96 -7.01
N ASP A 268 -12.17 15.04 -7.64
CA ASP A 268 -13.53 15.56 -7.42
C ASP A 268 -14.63 14.55 -7.80
N GLU A 269 -14.42 13.80 -8.88
CA GLU A 269 -15.31 12.70 -9.27
C GLU A 269 -15.30 11.57 -8.24
N ALA A 270 -14.11 11.13 -7.81
CA ALA A 270 -13.94 10.12 -6.76
C ALA A 270 -14.63 10.55 -5.46
N LEU A 271 -14.42 11.79 -5.00
CA LEU A 271 -15.04 12.34 -3.79
C LEU A 271 -16.56 12.43 -3.92
N THR A 272 -17.08 12.72 -5.12
CA THR A 272 -18.53 12.70 -5.38
C THR A 272 -19.10 11.29 -5.21
N MET A 273 -18.41 10.26 -5.71
CA MET A 273 -18.80 8.87 -5.50
C MET A 273 -18.78 8.48 -4.01
N ILE A 274 -17.74 8.90 -3.28
CA ILE A 274 -17.64 8.66 -1.83
C ILE A 274 -18.82 9.32 -1.09
N ARG A 275 -19.18 10.57 -1.40
CA ARG A 275 -20.34 11.24 -0.80
C ARG A 275 -21.64 10.48 -1.08
N ASN A 276 -21.85 10.05 -2.32
CA ASN A 276 -23.04 9.29 -2.71
C ASN A 276 -23.12 7.93 -2.01
N PHE A 277 -21.98 7.27 -1.80
CA PHE A 277 -21.90 6.03 -1.05
C PHE A 277 -22.20 6.21 0.45
N SER A 278 -22.00 7.43 0.98
CA SER A 278 -22.26 7.78 2.37
C SER A 278 -21.61 6.81 3.37
N PRO A 279 -20.27 6.65 3.32
CA PRO A 279 -19.54 5.81 4.26
C PRO A 279 -19.56 6.44 5.66
N GLN A 280 -19.27 5.61 6.67
CA GLN A 280 -19.03 6.04 8.04
C GLN A 280 -17.55 6.26 8.32
N TYR A 281 -16.66 5.60 7.57
CA TYR A 281 -15.22 5.68 7.72
C TYR A 281 -14.55 5.81 6.35
N LEU A 282 -13.44 6.55 6.30
CA LEU A 282 -12.56 6.61 5.14
C LEU A 282 -11.22 5.97 5.47
N VAL A 283 -10.76 5.08 4.60
CA VAL A 283 -9.36 4.62 4.57
C VAL A 283 -8.70 5.29 3.36
N LEU A 284 -7.55 5.92 3.57
CA LEU A 284 -6.81 6.64 2.53
C LEU A 284 -5.44 5.99 2.33
N SER A 285 -5.28 5.20 1.27
CA SER A 285 -3.97 4.74 0.79
C SER A 285 -3.25 5.93 0.17
N THR A 286 -2.12 6.30 0.75
CA THR A 286 -1.43 7.58 0.52
C THR A 286 -0.04 7.34 -0.03
N GLY A 287 0.08 7.35 -1.37
CA GLY A 287 1.35 7.48 -2.06
C GLY A 287 1.71 8.95 -2.31
N MET A 288 3.00 9.23 -2.43
CA MET A 288 3.55 10.55 -2.78
C MET A 288 4.31 10.53 -4.11
N ASP A 289 4.22 9.43 -4.84
CA ASP A 289 4.85 9.20 -6.15
C ASP A 289 4.09 9.83 -7.32
N THR A 290 2.95 10.47 -7.06
CA THR A 290 2.34 11.40 -8.01
C THR A 290 3.09 12.74 -8.12
N PHE A 291 4.07 12.97 -7.25
CA PHE A 291 4.80 14.23 -7.13
C PHE A 291 5.64 14.56 -8.36
N ASP A 292 5.66 15.84 -8.74
CA ASP A 292 6.56 16.35 -9.79
C ASP A 292 8.03 16.11 -9.43
N GLY A 293 8.66 15.17 -10.12
CA GLY A 293 10.05 14.76 -9.90
C GLY A 293 10.22 13.48 -9.08
N ASP A 294 9.16 12.74 -8.79
CA ASP A 294 9.29 11.36 -8.31
C ASP A 294 9.94 10.46 -9.38
N PRO A 295 10.92 9.62 -9.04
CA PRO A 295 11.59 8.77 -10.02
C PRO A 295 10.74 7.62 -10.55
N LEU A 296 9.65 7.24 -9.88
CA LEU A 296 8.80 6.12 -10.26
C LEU A 296 7.43 6.54 -10.80
N GLY A 297 7.16 7.84 -10.89
CA GLY A 297 5.91 8.40 -11.40
C GLY A 297 6.09 9.30 -12.62
N THR A 298 5.02 9.44 -13.41
CA THR A 298 4.99 10.37 -14.57
C THR A 298 4.05 11.55 -14.36
N PHE A 299 3.46 11.70 -13.18
CA PHE A 299 2.60 12.84 -12.86
C PHE A 299 3.41 14.06 -12.39
N HIS A 300 2.77 15.22 -12.43
CA HIS A 300 3.31 16.49 -12.03
C HIS A 300 2.46 17.14 -10.92
N VAL A 301 2.06 16.36 -9.92
CA VAL A 301 1.36 16.90 -8.75
C VAL A 301 2.34 17.72 -7.93
N THR A 302 2.02 18.98 -7.71
CA THR A 302 2.88 19.89 -6.95
C THR A 302 2.60 19.77 -5.45
N GLN A 303 3.43 20.40 -4.63
CA GLN A 303 3.13 20.55 -3.19
C GLN A 303 1.81 21.29 -2.95
N ASN A 304 1.44 22.26 -3.81
CA ASN A 304 0.14 22.91 -3.75
C ASN A 304 -0.99 21.93 -4.14
N GLY A 305 -0.76 21.05 -5.11
CA GLY A 305 -1.63 19.93 -5.43
C GLY A 305 -1.93 19.07 -4.20
N PHE A 306 -0.90 18.59 -3.50
CA PHE A 306 -1.08 17.81 -2.26
C PHE A 306 -1.84 18.55 -1.16
N SER A 307 -1.64 19.87 -1.03
CA SER A 307 -2.41 20.71 -0.10
C SER A 307 -3.90 20.71 -0.45
N GLU A 308 -4.25 20.87 -1.73
CA GLU A 308 -5.64 20.83 -2.18
C GLU A 308 -6.25 19.42 -2.11
N ILE A 309 -5.47 18.36 -2.39
CA ILE A 309 -5.88 16.96 -2.19
C ILE A 309 -6.28 16.74 -0.72
N GLY A 310 -5.37 17.05 0.21
CA GLY A 310 -5.61 16.88 1.65
C GLY A 310 -6.83 17.66 2.14
N LYS A 311 -6.98 18.92 1.69
CA LYS A 311 -8.14 19.76 2.00
C LYS A 311 -9.46 19.17 1.48
N ARG A 312 -9.53 18.76 0.22
CA ARG A 312 -10.78 18.24 -0.38
C ARG A 312 -11.21 16.93 0.26
N ILE A 313 -10.26 16.07 0.62
CA ILE A 313 -10.53 14.84 1.36
C ILE A 313 -11.01 15.16 2.78
N PHE A 314 -10.34 16.08 3.49
CA PHE A 314 -10.78 16.53 4.82
C PHE A 314 -12.20 17.10 4.80
N ASP A 315 -12.57 17.85 3.75
CA ASP A 315 -13.91 18.44 3.58
C ASP A 315 -15.02 17.38 3.36
N LEU A 316 -14.70 16.09 3.19
CA LEU A 316 -15.69 15.02 3.31
C LEU A 316 -16.27 14.90 4.73
N ASN A 317 -15.56 15.42 5.73
CA ASN A 317 -15.93 15.34 7.13
C ASN A 317 -16.24 13.90 7.55
N LEU A 318 -15.23 13.03 7.42
CA LEU A 318 -15.27 11.61 7.79
C LEU A 318 -14.08 11.27 8.73
N PRO A 319 -14.26 10.36 9.70
CA PRO A 319 -13.12 9.77 10.41
C PRO A 319 -12.22 9.08 9.37
N THR A 320 -10.98 9.55 9.25
CA THR A 320 -10.07 9.11 8.19
C THR A 320 -8.86 8.39 8.76
N THR A 321 -8.64 7.15 8.34
CA THR A 321 -7.43 6.37 8.59
C THR A 321 -6.51 6.50 7.38
N ILE A 322 -5.46 7.28 7.53
CA ILE A 322 -4.48 7.58 6.48
C ILE A 322 -3.36 6.54 6.58
N ILE A 323 -2.97 5.93 5.48
CA ILE A 323 -2.01 4.82 5.43
C ILE A 323 -0.95 5.12 4.38
N MET A 324 0.32 5.09 4.79
CA MET A 324 1.44 5.31 3.89
C MET A 324 1.59 4.18 2.87
N GLU A 325 1.71 4.53 1.58
CA GLU A 325 2.03 3.61 0.48
C GLU A 325 3.39 4.01 -0.16
N GLY A 326 3.42 4.41 -1.43
CA GLY A 326 4.59 4.78 -2.23
C GLY A 326 5.08 6.23 -2.07
N GLY A 327 5.93 6.68 -3.00
CA GLY A 327 6.65 7.95 -2.94
C GLY A 327 8.15 7.80 -2.61
N TYR A 328 8.98 8.23 -3.56
CA TYR A 328 10.41 7.91 -3.66
C TYR A 328 11.28 9.14 -3.97
N ALA A 329 10.68 10.31 -4.18
CA ALA A 329 11.36 11.61 -4.10
C ALA A 329 11.75 11.96 -2.64
N ASN A 330 12.70 11.20 -2.06
CA ASN A 330 13.03 11.23 -0.62
C ASN A 330 13.25 12.65 -0.03
N GLU A 331 13.89 13.55 -0.78
CA GLU A 331 14.16 14.92 -0.30
C GLU A 331 12.89 15.77 -0.14
N ALA A 332 11.85 15.50 -0.95
CA ALA A 332 10.55 16.19 -0.88
C ALA A 332 9.52 15.44 -0.02
N LEU A 333 9.69 14.12 0.14
CA LEU A 333 8.70 13.20 0.71
C LEU A 333 8.12 13.66 2.05
N GLY A 334 8.98 14.03 3.00
CA GLY A 334 8.52 14.46 4.33
C GLY A 334 7.70 15.76 4.28
N ASN A 335 8.09 16.71 3.44
CA ASN A 335 7.35 17.96 3.27
C ASN A 335 6.01 17.73 2.58
N ASN A 336 5.95 16.86 1.56
CA ASN A 336 4.72 16.51 0.86
C ASN A 336 3.70 15.84 1.80
N ILE A 337 4.16 14.90 2.65
CA ILE A 337 3.32 14.27 3.68
C ILE A 337 2.78 15.31 4.67
N VAL A 338 3.64 16.16 5.23
CA VAL A 338 3.19 17.22 6.16
C VAL A 338 2.17 18.15 5.48
N THR A 339 2.40 18.51 4.22
CA THR A 339 1.47 19.35 3.45
C THR A 339 0.10 18.69 3.26
N LEU A 340 0.04 17.41 2.90
CA LEU A 340 -1.23 16.69 2.77
C LEU A 340 -1.96 16.59 4.12
N LEU A 341 -1.23 16.34 5.20
CA LEU A 341 -1.78 16.14 6.54
C LEU A 341 -2.19 17.43 7.27
N GLU A 342 -1.74 18.60 6.81
CA GLU A 342 -1.90 19.87 7.52
C GLU A 342 -3.36 20.21 7.89
N ARG A 343 -4.33 19.77 7.10
CA ARG A 343 -5.77 19.97 7.36
C ARG A 343 -6.36 19.01 8.39
N PHE A 344 -5.72 17.87 8.61
CA PHE A 344 -6.21 16.81 9.50
C PHE A 344 -5.63 16.88 10.93
N LYS A 345 -4.85 17.93 11.24
CA LYS A 345 -4.09 18.06 12.49
C LYS A 345 -4.90 18.01 13.77
#